data_AF-A0A4R8QA17-F1
#
_entry.id   AF-A0A4R8QA17-F1
#
_cell.length_a   1.000
_cell.length_b   1.000
_cell.length_c   1.000
_cell.angle_alpha   90.00
_cell.angle_beta   90.00
_cell.angle_gamma   90.00
#
_symmetry.space_group_name_H-M   'P 1'
#
loop_
_entity.id
_entity.type
_entity.pdbx_description
1 polymer ?
#
loop_
_entity_poly.entity_id
_entity_poly.type
_entity_poly.pdbx_seq_one_letter_code
_entity_poly.pdbx_strand_id
1 'polypeptide(L)'
;MSPSADMPESREALEAIAAAADESQVHTIAELRKTLTSETSPLPLRFRALFSLKHVACKSKGPESEAAIDAIAAGFASPSALLKHELAYCLGQTGNLYAVGPLRKVLRDLQEDPMCRHEAAEALGALGDLGDLEILKEFRDREGEDVCIVETCEIAIDRIQWENSEQRKLEKLRKSDFTSVDPAPPMEESQRTVEELEKSLMDTTLPLFIRYRAMFALRDLASPPDLPTAVPAVQALARGLADPSALFRHEIAFVFGQLSHPASIPALTAALSNTEEASMVRHEAAEALGSLGDEEGVEDTLKKFLHDKEKVVRESVIVALDMAEFESSGQAEYALIPESAKAAAA
;
A
#
# COMPACT_ATOMS: atom_id res chain seq x y z
N MET A 1 45.17 -5.52 -42.44
CA MET A 1 43.78 -5.88 -42.76
C MET A 1 42.91 -5.17 -41.73
N SER A 2 42.06 -4.28 -42.21
CA SER A 2 41.31 -3.28 -41.45
C SER A 2 40.27 -3.90 -40.50
N PRO A 3 39.86 -3.18 -39.43
CA PRO A 3 38.70 -3.56 -38.63
C PRO A 3 37.44 -3.27 -39.46
N SER A 4 36.59 -4.27 -39.65
CA SER A 4 35.26 -4.10 -40.26
C SER A 4 34.33 -3.48 -39.23
N ALA A 5 33.74 -2.35 -39.59
CA ALA A 5 32.86 -1.52 -38.77
C ALA A 5 31.50 -2.17 -38.51
N ASP A 6 30.99 -1.97 -37.30
CA ASP A 6 29.57 -2.08 -36.95
C ASP A 6 28.72 -1.28 -37.94
N MET A 7 27.69 -1.92 -38.50
CA MET A 7 26.63 -1.24 -39.24
C MET A 7 25.64 -0.65 -38.23
N PRO A 8 25.24 0.64 -38.36
CA PRO A 8 24.16 1.18 -37.55
C PRO A 8 22.85 0.52 -37.98
N GLU A 9 22.09 -0.05 -37.04
CA GLU A 9 20.72 -0.49 -37.29
C GLU A 9 19.92 0.66 -37.93
N SER A 10 19.24 0.40 -39.05
CA SER A 10 18.51 1.44 -39.76
C SER A 10 17.40 2.00 -38.87
N ARG A 11 17.20 3.31 -38.92
CA ARG A 11 16.16 4.00 -38.14
C ARG A 11 14.78 3.36 -38.26
N GLU A 12 14.42 2.83 -39.44
CA GLU A 12 13.17 2.10 -39.67
C GLU A 12 13.10 0.76 -38.90
N ALA A 13 14.24 0.06 -38.74
CA ALA A 13 14.29 -1.18 -37.96
C ALA A 13 14.15 -0.90 -36.45
N LEU A 14 14.78 0.18 -35.97
CA LEU A 14 14.61 0.66 -34.59
C LEU A 14 13.18 1.13 -34.32
N GLU A 15 12.55 1.83 -35.26
CA GLU A 15 11.14 2.26 -35.18
C GLU A 15 10.18 1.06 -35.21
N ALA A 16 10.45 0.02 -36.00
CA ALA A 16 9.64 -1.20 -36.03
C ALA A 16 9.79 -2.06 -34.75
N ILE A 17 10.99 -2.14 -34.18
CA ILE A 17 11.23 -2.81 -32.89
C ILE A 17 10.51 -2.07 -31.77
N ALA A 18 10.58 -0.73 -31.75
CA ALA A 18 9.85 0.09 -30.79
C ALA A 18 8.33 -0.08 -30.90
N ALA A 19 7.79 -0.10 -32.12
CA ALA A 19 6.35 -0.34 -32.35
C ALA A 19 5.91 -1.75 -31.91
N ALA A 20 6.71 -2.78 -32.18
CA ALA A 20 6.40 -4.15 -31.74
C ALA A 20 6.48 -4.32 -30.21
N ALA A 21 7.39 -3.61 -29.55
CA ALA A 21 7.48 -3.58 -28.10
C ALA A 21 6.26 -2.88 -27.48
N ASP A 22 5.84 -1.75 -28.06
CA ASP A 22 4.64 -1.00 -27.66
C ASP A 22 3.37 -1.85 -27.82
N GLU A 23 3.20 -2.54 -28.96
CA GLU A 23 2.07 -3.47 -29.18
C GLU A 23 2.05 -4.64 -28.18
N SER A 24 3.21 -5.22 -27.87
CA SER A 24 3.32 -6.31 -26.89
C SER A 24 2.93 -5.86 -25.49
N GLN A 25 3.29 -4.64 -25.11
CA GLN A 25 3.06 -4.09 -23.77
C GLN A 25 1.60 -3.67 -23.58
N VAL A 26 0.99 -3.10 -24.61
CA VAL A 26 -0.46 -2.83 -24.66
C VAL A 26 -1.27 -4.13 -24.53
N HIS A 27 -0.86 -5.20 -25.20
CA HIS A 27 -1.50 -6.51 -25.07
C HIS A 27 -1.43 -7.05 -23.63
N THR A 28 -0.26 -6.94 -22.99
CA THR A 28 -0.06 -7.33 -21.60
C THR A 28 -0.96 -6.57 -20.63
N ILE A 29 -1.07 -5.24 -20.75
CA ILE A 29 -1.95 -4.42 -19.89
C ILE A 29 -3.41 -4.87 -20.06
N ALA A 30 -3.84 -5.16 -21.29
CA ALA A 30 -5.20 -5.64 -21.57
C ALA A 30 -5.49 -7.01 -20.92
N GLU A 31 -4.53 -7.93 -20.94
CA GLU A 31 -4.66 -9.24 -20.27
C GLU A 31 -4.71 -9.11 -18.75
N LEU A 32 -3.84 -8.29 -18.16
CA LEU A 32 -3.84 -8.02 -16.73
C LEU A 32 -5.16 -7.37 -16.30
N ARG A 33 -5.67 -6.39 -17.06
CA ARG A 33 -6.98 -5.78 -16.84
C ARG A 33 -8.10 -6.81 -16.86
N LYS A 34 -8.08 -7.73 -17.83
CA LYS A 34 -9.08 -8.80 -17.94
C LYS A 34 -9.05 -9.71 -16.71
N THR A 35 -7.86 -10.07 -16.23
CA THR A 35 -7.72 -10.86 -15.00
C THR A 35 -8.24 -10.09 -13.79
N LEU A 36 -7.81 -8.84 -13.61
CA LEU A 36 -8.18 -7.98 -12.49
C LEU A 36 -9.69 -7.73 -12.39
N THR A 37 -10.37 -7.55 -13.53
CA THR A 37 -11.81 -7.23 -13.60
C THR A 37 -12.73 -8.46 -13.67
N SER A 38 -12.16 -9.67 -13.72
CA SER A 38 -12.92 -10.92 -13.81
C SER A 38 -13.34 -11.41 -12.41
N GLU A 39 -14.64 -11.35 -12.13
CA GLU A 39 -15.22 -11.89 -10.88
C GLU A 39 -15.20 -13.43 -10.80
N THR A 40 -14.87 -14.10 -11.90
CA THR A 40 -14.62 -15.56 -11.92
C THR A 40 -13.16 -15.92 -11.64
N SER A 41 -12.25 -14.94 -11.68
CA SER A 41 -10.85 -15.16 -11.34
C SER A 41 -10.68 -15.26 -9.83
N PRO A 42 -9.91 -16.25 -9.31
CA PRO A 42 -9.52 -16.30 -7.91
C PRO A 42 -8.92 -14.97 -7.43
N LEU A 43 -9.28 -14.54 -6.22
CA LEU A 43 -8.87 -13.25 -5.69
C LEU A 43 -7.33 -13.07 -5.68
N PRO A 44 -6.51 -14.04 -5.28
CA PRO A 44 -5.05 -13.88 -5.33
C PRO A 44 -4.50 -13.59 -6.73
N LEU A 45 -5.06 -14.21 -7.79
CA LEU A 45 -4.65 -13.92 -9.16
C LEU A 45 -5.00 -12.48 -9.58
N ARG A 46 -6.09 -11.92 -9.04
CA ARG A 46 -6.47 -10.52 -9.28
C ARG A 46 -5.50 -9.57 -8.58
N PHE A 47 -5.07 -9.88 -7.36
CA PHE A 47 -4.02 -9.11 -6.65
C PHE A 47 -2.68 -9.17 -7.38
N ARG A 48 -2.25 -10.33 -7.86
CA ARG A 48 -1.03 -10.44 -8.68
C ARG A 48 -1.12 -9.58 -9.95
N ALA A 49 -2.28 -9.58 -10.63
CA ALA A 49 -2.49 -8.72 -11.79
C ALA A 49 -2.49 -7.23 -11.43
N LEU A 50 -3.06 -6.85 -10.28
CA LEU A 50 -3.02 -5.49 -9.74
C LEU A 50 -1.58 -5.04 -9.49
N PHE A 51 -0.77 -5.84 -8.78
CA PHE A 51 0.62 -5.46 -8.51
C PHE A 51 1.49 -5.38 -9.78
N SER A 52 1.22 -6.22 -10.78
CA SER A 52 1.83 -6.07 -12.11
C SER A 52 1.45 -4.75 -12.79
N LEU A 53 0.17 -4.37 -12.75
CA LEU A 53 -0.29 -3.10 -13.31
C LEU A 53 0.29 -1.91 -12.55
N LYS A 54 0.38 -1.99 -11.21
CA LYS A 54 1.06 -1.00 -10.37
C LYS A 54 2.52 -0.84 -10.81
N HIS A 55 3.23 -1.95 -10.99
CA HIS A 55 4.61 -1.93 -11.47
C HIS A 55 4.73 -1.19 -12.80
N VAL A 56 3.89 -1.52 -13.79
CA VAL A 56 3.86 -0.82 -15.09
C VAL A 56 3.56 0.66 -14.90
N ALA A 57 2.54 1.02 -14.11
CA ALA A 57 2.17 2.41 -13.84
C ALA A 57 3.33 3.22 -13.23
N CYS A 58 4.13 2.62 -12.35
CA CYS A 58 5.29 3.27 -11.71
C CYS A 58 6.54 3.35 -12.60
N LYS A 59 6.76 2.38 -13.48
CA LYS A 59 8.01 2.28 -14.28
C LYS A 59 7.89 2.94 -15.66
N SER A 60 6.69 2.95 -16.23
CA SER A 60 6.41 3.51 -17.55
C SER A 60 6.02 4.99 -17.45
N LYS A 61 5.90 5.68 -18.61
CA LYS A 61 5.51 7.09 -18.68
C LYS A 61 4.48 7.33 -19.78
N GLY A 62 3.73 8.41 -19.65
CA GLY A 62 2.76 8.82 -20.66
C GLY A 62 1.65 7.78 -20.86
N PRO A 63 1.21 7.52 -22.11
CA PRO A 63 0.03 6.71 -22.40
C PRO A 63 0.04 5.30 -21.80
N GLU A 64 1.23 4.70 -21.66
CA GLU A 64 1.36 3.35 -21.12
C GLU A 64 1.09 3.30 -19.60
N SER A 65 1.66 4.25 -18.85
CA SER A 65 1.38 4.40 -17.41
C SER A 65 -0.10 4.75 -17.18
N GLU A 66 -0.66 5.63 -18.03
CA GLU A 66 -2.09 5.99 -18.01
C GLU A 66 -3.00 4.78 -18.30
N ALA A 67 -2.63 3.92 -19.28
CA ALA A 67 -3.38 2.71 -19.60
C ALA A 67 -3.37 1.69 -18.44
N ALA A 68 -2.24 1.56 -17.74
CA ALA A 68 -2.15 0.73 -16.54
C ALA A 68 -3.01 1.30 -15.39
N ILE A 69 -3.03 2.62 -15.21
CA ILE A 69 -3.91 3.29 -14.24
C ILE A 69 -5.38 3.08 -14.60
N ASP A 70 -5.76 3.21 -15.87
CA ASP A 70 -7.13 2.94 -16.35
C ASP A 70 -7.53 1.47 -16.13
N ALA A 71 -6.58 0.54 -16.28
CA ALA A 71 -6.80 -0.87 -15.99
C ALA A 71 -7.04 -1.13 -14.49
N ILE A 72 -6.25 -0.50 -13.61
CA ILE A 72 -6.45 -0.56 -12.15
C ILE A 72 -7.79 0.05 -11.78
N ALA A 73 -8.09 1.26 -12.26
CA ALA A 73 -9.34 1.97 -11.99
C ALA A 73 -10.58 1.22 -12.48
N ALA A 74 -10.48 0.41 -13.54
CA ALA A 74 -11.57 -0.45 -13.97
C ALA A 74 -11.96 -1.52 -12.93
N GLY A 75 -11.03 -1.90 -12.05
CA GLY A 75 -11.27 -2.83 -10.95
C GLY A 75 -12.25 -2.31 -9.89
N PHE A 76 -12.49 -1.00 -9.79
CA PHE A 76 -13.44 -0.42 -8.84
C PHE A 76 -14.90 -0.88 -9.05
N ALA A 77 -15.18 -1.57 -10.17
CA ALA A 77 -16.47 -2.23 -10.39
C ALA A 77 -16.67 -3.50 -9.53
N SER A 78 -15.64 -3.98 -8.82
CA SER A 78 -15.70 -5.20 -8.03
C SER A 78 -16.58 -5.06 -6.78
N PRO A 79 -17.28 -6.12 -6.34
CA PRO A 79 -17.99 -6.14 -5.05
C PRO A 79 -17.08 -6.48 -3.85
N SER A 80 -15.77 -6.69 -4.05
CA SER A 80 -14.81 -6.90 -2.96
C SER A 80 -14.32 -5.55 -2.46
N ALA A 81 -14.64 -5.20 -1.20
CA ALA A 81 -14.07 -4.03 -0.55
C ALA A 81 -12.55 -4.18 -0.40
N LEU A 82 -12.07 -5.40 -0.17
CA LEU A 82 -10.65 -5.71 -0.12
C LEU A 82 -9.93 -5.32 -1.41
N LEU A 83 -10.39 -5.87 -2.53
CA LEU A 83 -9.76 -5.54 -3.80
C LEU A 83 -9.82 -4.03 -4.07
N LYS A 84 -10.97 -3.39 -3.83
CA LYS A 84 -11.16 -1.98 -4.12
C LYS A 84 -10.28 -1.04 -3.31
N HIS A 85 -10.08 -1.28 -2.01
CA HIS A 85 -9.10 -0.46 -1.28
C HIS A 85 -7.71 -0.66 -1.89
N GLU A 86 -7.31 -1.89 -2.20
CA GLU A 86 -5.95 -2.15 -2.72
C GLU A 86 -5.71 -1.47 -4.07
N LEU A 87 -6.75 -1.32 -4.89
CA LEU A 87 -6.69 -0.49 -6.10
C LEU A 87 -6.37 0.96 -5.77
N ALA A 88 -7.06 1.55 -4.80
CA ALA A 88 -6.84 2.93 -4.38
C ALA A 88 -5.43 3.12 -3.80
N TYR A 89 -4.97 2.20 -2.94
CA TYR A 89 -3.60 2.17 -2.43
C TYR A 89 -2.60 2.15 -3.59
N CYS A 90 -2.72 1.18 -4.49
CA CYS A 90 -1.82 1.04 -5.64
C CYS A 90 -1.78 2.30 -6.51
N LEU A 91 -2.92 2.94 -6.73
CA LEU A 91 -3.04 4.20 -7.47
C LEU A 91 -2.31 5.36 -6.77
N GLY A 92 -2.44 5.49 -5.45
CA GLY A 92 -1.72 6.50 -4.66
C GLY A 92 -0.20 6.31 -4.73
N GLN A 93 0.25 5.06 -4.69
CA GLN A 93 1.67 4.69 -4.77
C GLN A 93 2.30 4.90 -6.16
N THR A 94 1.51 5.23 -7.20
CA THR A 94 2.06 5.46 -8.55
C THR A 94 2.84 6.75 -8.68
N GLY A 95 2.53 7.78 -7.87
CA GLY A 95 3.04 9.14 -8.06
C GLY A 95 2.58 9.80 -9.36
N ASN A 96 1.56 9.27 -10.05
CA ASN A 96 1.05 9.79 -11.31
C ASN A 96 -0.32 10.45 -11.11
N LEU A 97 -0.41 11.77 -11.36
CA LEU A 97 -1.63 12.56 -11.19
C LEU A 97 -2.79 12.14 -12.09
N TYR A 98 -2.56 11.30 -13.12
CA TYR A 98 -3.64 10.69 -13.90
C TYR A 98 -4.59 9.85 -13.01
N ALA A 99 -4.08 9.30 -11.89
CA ALA A 99 -4.87 8.55 -10.92
C ALA A 99 -5.85 9.40 -10.08
N VAL A 100 -5.70 10.73 -10.04
CA VAL A 100 -6.54 11.62 -9.21
C VAL A 100 -8.03 11.53 -9.59
N GLY A 101 -8.34 11.43 -10.88
CA GLY A 101 -9.73 11.36 -11.37
C GLY A 101 -10.50 10.18 -10.78
N PRO A 102 -10.03 8.93 -10.97
CA PRO A 102 -10.59 7.75 -10.33
C PRO A 102 -10.70 7.84 -8.80
N LEU A 103 -9.65 8.30 -8.11
CA LEU A 103 -9.63 8.38 -6.64
C LEU A 103 -10.67 9.37 -6.10
N ARG A 104 -10.80 10.56 -6.71
CA ARG A 104 -11.86 11.52 -6.38
C ARG A 104 -13.26 10.95 -6.57
N LYS A 105 -13.46 10.04 -7.55
CA LYS A 105 -14.75 9.39 -7.77
C LYS A 105 -15.08 8.44 -6.61
N VAL A 106 -14.11 7.66 -6.15
CA VAL A 106 -14.27 6.74 -5.01
C VAL A 106 -14.58 7.52 -3.73
N LEU A 107 -13.79 8.55 -3.39
CA LEU A 107 -14.00 9.35 -2.20
C LEU A 107 -15.40 10.01 -2.15
N ARG A 108 -15.92 10.44 -3.31
CA ARG A 108 -17.25 11.07 -3.44
C ARG A 108 -18.42 10.10 -3.36
N ASP A 109 -18.20 8.81 -3.59
CA ASP A 109 -19.29 7.85 -3.58
C ASP A 109 -19.69 7.52 -2.15
N LEU A 110 -20.72 8.19 -1.64
CA LEU A 110 -21.23 7.96 -0.27
C LEU A 110 -21.85 6.57 -0.06
N GLN A 111 -22.05 5.78 -1.12
CA GLN A 111 -22.49 4.39 -1.03
C GLN A 111 -21.32 3.40 -1.04
N GLU A 112 -20.11 3.89 -1.27
CA GLU A 112 -18.91 3.09 -1.22
C GLU A 112 -18.54 2.75 0.23
N ASP A 113 -17.93 1.59 0.42
CA ASP A 113 -17.43 1.11 1.70
C ASP A 113 -16.45 2.14 2.30
N PRO A 114 -16.59 2.51 3.59
CA PRO A 114 -15.68 3.44 4.25
C PRO A 114 -14.21 3.05 4.09
N MET A 115 -13.92 1.75 4.02
CA MET A 115 -12.59 1.23 3.77
C MET A 115 -12.00 1.75 2.45
N CYS A 116 -12.77 1.63 1.38
CA CYS A 116 -12.34 2.08 0.06
C CYS A 116 -12.24 3.61 -0.03
N ARG A 117 -13.10 4.32 0.70
CA ARG A 117 -13.11 5.80 0.72
C ARG A 117 -11.94 6.38 1.50
N HIS A 118 -11.55 5.78 2.64
CA HIS A 118 -10.34 6.24 3.34
C HIS A 118 -9.12 6.01 2.46
N GLU A 119 -8.99 4.84 1.84
CA GLU A 119 -7.83 4.52 1.02
C GLU A 119 -7.72 5.46 -0.20
N ALA A 120 -8.87 5.86 -0.77
CA ALA A 120 -8.89 6.88 -1.80
C ALA A 120 -8.44 8.26 -1.30
N ALA A 121 -8.85 8.68 -0.09
CA ALA A 121 -8.39 9.94 0.50
C ALA A 121 -6.89 9.93 0.81
N GLU A 122 -6.38 8.82 1.33
CA GLU A 122 -4.94 8.63 1.59
C GLU A 122 -4.14 8.67 0.29
N ALA A 123 -4.60 7.97 -0.75
CA ALA A 123 -3.97 7.96 -2.06
C ALA A 123 -3.89 9.35 -2.69
N LEU A 124 -4.92 10.20 -2.53
CA LEU A 124 -4.86 11.61 -2.95
C LEU A 124 -3.78 12.37 -2.15
N GLY A 125 -3.70 12.14 -0.84
CA GLY A 125 -2.62 12.66 0.00
C GLY A 125 -1.22 12.24 -0.48
N ALA A 126 -1.05 10.98 -0.84
CA ALA A 126 0.19 10.40 -1.36
C ALA A 126 0.61 11.02 -2.70
N LEU A 127 -0.34 11.24 -3.62
CA LEU A 127 -0.09 11.90 -4.91
C LEU A 127 0.32 13.37 -4.76
N GLY A 128 -0.12 14.04 -3.70
CA GLY A 128 0.40 15.36 -3.34
C GLY A 128 -0.13 16.53 -4.17
N ASP A 129 -1.20 16.37 -4.94
CA ASP A 129 -1.78 17.45 -5.75
C ASP A 129 -2.48 18.50 -4.85
N LEU A 130 -2.03 19.76 -4.95
CA LEU A 130 -2.67 20.88 -4.26
C LEU A 130 -4.14 21.06 -4.67
N GLY A 131 -4.52 20.60 -5.87
CA GLY A 131 -5.90 20.58 -6.34
C GLY A 131 -6.84 19.70 -5.52
N ASP A 132 -6.31 18.74 -4.75
CA ASP A 132 -7.11 17.85 -3.90
C ASP A 132 -7.46 18.44 -2.53
N LEU A 133 -6.86 19.55 -2.13
CA LEU A 133 -7.11 20.15 -0.82
C LEU A 133 -8.58 20.51 -0.60
N GLU A 134 -9.30 20.94 -1.64
CA GLU A 134 -10.70 21.34 -1.49
C GLU A 134 -11.63 20.14 -1.25
N ILE A 135 -11.44 19.03 -1.98
CA ILE A 135 -12.23 17.81 -1.78
C ILE A 135 -11.89 17.15 -0.44
N LEU A 136 -10.61 17.12 -0.04
CA LEU A 136 -10.22 16.56 1.25
C LEU A 136 -10.82 17.37 2.41
N LYS A 137 -10.81 18.71 2.33
CA LYS A 137 -11.49 19.56 3.34
C LYS A 137 -13.00 19.34 3.35
N GLU A 138 -13.61 19.20 2.17
CA GLU A 138 -15.05 18.91 2.06
C GLU A 138 -15.42 17.68 2.88
N PHE A 139 -14.67 16.57 2.74
CA PHE A 139 -14.97 15.32 3.46
C PHE A 139 -14.51 15.33 4.91
N ARG A 140 -13.42 16.04 5.26
CA ARG A 140 -13.05 16.28 6.66
C ARG A 140 -14.15 17.02 7.43
N ASP A 141 -14.70 18.07 6.84
CA ASP A 141 -15.65 18.97 7.50
C ASP A 141 -17.12 18.53 7.32
N ARG A 142 -17.37 17.40 6.65
CA ARG A 142 -18.72 16.92 6.32
C ARG A 142 -19.43 16.38 7.57
N GLU A 143 -20.60 16.94 7.86
CA GLU A 143 -21.45 16.47 8.95
C GLU A 143 -21.92 15.03 8.72
N GLY A 144 -21.73 14.18 9.74
CA GLY A 144 -22.14 12.77 9.71
C GLY A 144 -21.26 11.88 8.81
N GLU A 145 -20.07 12.34 8.44
CA GLU A 145 -19.08 11.51 7.75
C GLU A 145 -18.51 10.42 8.67
N ASP A 146 -18.09 9.31 8.08
CA ASP A 146 -17.38 8.25 8.79
C ASP A 146 -16.07 8.80 9.40
N VAL A 147 -15.83 8.49 10.68
CA VAL A 147 -14.67 8.99 11.42
C VAL A 147 -13.35 8.62 10.74
N CYS A 148 -13.27 7.43 10.14
CA CYS A 148 -12.09 6.98 9.42
C CYS A 148 -11.78 7.89 8.23
N ILE A 149 -12.81 8.29 7.49
CA ILE A 149 -12.66 9.18 6.32
C ILE A 149 -12.26 10.59 6.76
N VAL A 150 -12.85 11.08 7.85
CA VAL A 150 -12.47 12.38 8.44
C VAL A 150 -11.00 12.37 8.81
N GLU A 151 -10.57 11.40 9.63
CA GLU A 151 -9.19 11.26 10.11
C GLU A 151 -8.19 11.10 8.94
N THR A 152 -8.52 10.30 7.92
CA THR A 152 -7.65 10.16 6.74
C THR A 152 -7.57 11.45 5.94
N CYS A 153 -8.68 12.18 5.77
CA CYS A 153 -8.65 13.48 5.10
C CYS A 153 -7.79 14.49 5.88
N GLU A 154 -7.84 14.49 7.21
CA GLU A 154 -6.96 15.32 8.05
C GLU A 154 -5.49 15.03 7.78
N ILE A 155 -5.09 13.75 7.83
CA ILE A 155 -3.71 13.33 7.56
C ILE A 155 -3.29 13.70 6.12
N ALA A 156 -4.13 13.43 5.13
CA ALA A 156 -3.85 13.72 3.72
C ALA A 156 -3.66 15.23 3.47
N ILE A 157 -4.49 16.07 4.09
CA ILE A 157 -4.34 17.53 4.03
C ILE A 157 -3.01 17.96 4.64
N ASP A 158 -2.70 17.49 5.85
CA ASP A 158 -1.46 17.82 6.55
C ASP A 158 -0.23 17.36 5.78
N ARG A 159 -0.30 16.19 5.15
CA ARG A 159 0.75 15.65 4.28
C ARG A 159 1.00 16.54 3.06
N ILE A 160 -0.05 16.89 2.32
CA ILE A 160 0.04 17.77 1.13
C ILE A 160 0.62 19.13 1.53
N GLN A 161 0.12 19.71 2.63
CA GLN A 161 0.59 20.99 3.13
C GLN A 161 2.05 20.93 3.59
N TRP A 162 2.43 19.88 4.31
CA TRP A 162 3.80 19.67 4.76
C TRP A 162 4.75 19.56 3.56
N GLU A 163 4.45 18.72 2.56
CA GLU A 163 5.32 18.54 1.37
C GLU A 163 5.55 19.86 0.61
N ASN A 164 4.56 20.77 0.64
CA ASN A 164 4.63 22.07 -0.02
C ASN A 164 5.09 23.22 0.90
N SER A 165 5.52 22.92 2.13
CA SER A 165 5.93 23.92 3.13
C SER A 165 7.42 24.28 3.08
N GLU A 166 7.80 25.42 3.68
CA GLU A 166 9.21 25.73 3.94
C GLU A 166 9.82 24.78 4.98
N GLN A 167 9.01 24.28 5.92
CA GLN A 167 9.45 23.32 6.94
C GLN A 167 10.01 22.04 6.30
N ARG A 168 9.35 21.51 5.27
CA ARG A 168 9.84 20.36 4.51
C ARG A 168 11.26 20.52 3.97
N LYS A 169 11.62 21.74 3.55
CA LYS A 169 12.94 22.07 3.00
C LYS A 169 14.02 22.14 4.09
N LEU A 170 13.63 22.36 5.33
CA LEU A 170 14.51 22.52 6.49
C LEU A 170 14.72 21.21 7.24
N GLU A 171 13.69 20.36 7.32
CA GLU A 171 13.73 19.10 8.06
C GLU A 171 14.71 18.10 7.43
N LYS A 172 15.56 17.52 8.28
CA LYS A 172 16.37 16.37 7.92
C LYS A 172 15.65 15.10 8.34
N LEU A 173 15.19 14.35 7.35
CA LEU A 173 14.52 13.08 7.56
C LEU A 173 15.51 11.94 7.39
N ARG A 174 15.37 10.92 8.23
CA ARG A 174 16.05 9.65 8.03
C ARG A 174 15.61 9.07 6.68
N LYS A 175 16.55 8.52 5.93
CA LYS A 175 16.22 7.76 4.72
C LYS A 175 15.57 6.45 5.16
N SER A 176 14.33 6.24 4.73
CA SER A 176 13.60 5.00 5.00
C SER A 176 14.14 3.85 4.14
N ASP A 177 14.11 2.64 4.70
CA ASP A 177 14.39 1.39 3.98
C ASP A 177 13.17 0.94 3.16
N PHE A 178 12.00 1.55 3.40
CA PHE A 178 10.74 1.25 2.75
C PHE A 178 10.55 2.15 1.52
N THR A 179 9.93 1.59 0.48
CA THR A 179 9.70 2.29 -0.80
C THR A 179 8.29 2.84 -0.93
N SER A 180 7.44 2.64 0.08
CA SER A 180 6.09 3.18 0.15
C SER A 180 6.12 4.70 0.27
N VAL A 181 5.11 5.33 -0.33
CA VAL A 181 4.74 6.71 -0.07
C VAL A 181 3.82 6.70 1.14
N ASP A 182 4.37 7.06 2.29
CA ASP A 182 3.63 7.01 3.56
C ASP A 182 2.66 8.21 3.72
N PRO A 183 1.56 8.04 4.48
CA PRO A 183 0.60 9.10 4.79
C PRO A 183 1.19 10.24 5.63
N ALA A 184 2.29 10.01 6.34
CA ALA A 184 3.07 11.06 6.99
C ALA A 184 4.57 10.77 6.87
N PRO A 185 5.43 11.80 6.78
CA PRO A 185 6.87 11.61 6.86
C PRO A 185 7.28 11.18 8.28
N PRO A 186 8.41 10.48 8.47
CA PRO A 186 8.92 10.26 9.82
C PRO A 186 9.20 11.59 10.54
N MET A 187 9.25 11.56 11.86
CA MET A 187 9.75 12.69 12.64
C MET A 187 11.19 13.04 12.22
N GLU A 188 11.55 14.33 12.35
CA GLU A 188 12.90 14.80 12.09
C GLU A 188 13.95 13.96 12.84
N GLU A 189 15.06 13.65 12.17
CA GLU A 189 16.12 12.72 12.59
C GLU A 189 16.86 13.15 13.87
N SER A 190 16.49 14.27 14.50
CA SER A 190 17.10 14.76 15.73
C SER A 190 16.95 13.77 16.90
N GLN A 191 17.87 12.79 16.99
CA GLN A 191 18.12 11.82 18.06
C GLN A 191 16.96 11.52 19.00
N ARG A 192 15.77 11.19 18.47
CA ARG A 192 14.64 10.78 19.31
C ARG A 192 14.82 9.33 19.73
N THR A 193 14.68 9.06 21.03
CA THR A 193 14.74 7.68 21.52
C THR A 193 13.43 6.95 21.24
N VAL A 194 13.45 5.62 21.30
CA VAL A 194 12.23 4.79 21.17
C VAL A 194 11.18 5.23 22.19
N GLU A 195 11.58 5.55 23.42
CA GLU A 195 10.70 5.99 24.49
C GLU A 195 10.04 7.35 24.21
N GLU A 196 10.77 8.30 23.62
CA GLU A 196 10.23 9.62 23.25
C GLU A 196 9.22 9.52 22.10
N LEU A 197 9.52 8.63 21.13
CA LEU A 197 8.62 8.35 20.03
C LEU A 197 7.38 7.58 20.50
N GLU A 198 7.52 6.59 21.39
CA GLU A 198 6.39 5.89 22.02
C GLU A 198 5.47 6.89 22.74
N LYS A 199 6.05 7.81 23.51
CA LYS A 199 5.27 8.85 24.19
C LYS A 199 4.47 9.70 23.20
N SER A 200 5.09 10.08 22.08
CA SER A 200 4.41 10.87 21.04
C SER A 200 3.35 10.05 20.29
N LEU A 201 3.64 8.77 20.02
CA LEU A 201 2.72 7.82 19.40
C LEU A 201 1.44 7.68 20.23
N MET A 202 1.57 7.57 21.56
CA MET A 202 0.48 7.29 22.49
C MET A 202 -0.24 8.54 23.04
N ASP A 203 0.25 9.75 22.73
CA ASP A 203 -0.35 10.99 23.21
C ASP A 203 -1.54 11.40 22.32
N THR A 204 -2.75 11.00 22.74
CA THR A 204 -4.00 11.32 22.03
C THR A 204 -4.39 12.79 22.06
N THR A 205 -3.62 13.65 22.74
CA THR A 205 -3.78 15.11 22.67
C THR A 205 -3.03 15.74 21.50
N LEU A 206 -2.11 15.00 20.87
CA LEU A 206 -1.40 15.44 19.66
C LEU A 206 -2.24 15.24 18.40
N PRO A 207 -2.06 16.08 17.37
CA PRO A 207 -2.67 15.87 16.06
C PRO A 207 -2.29 14.50 15.49
N LEU A 208 -3.23 13.85 14.80
CA LEU A 208 -3.04 12.51 14.26
C LEU A 208 -1.82 12.42 13.33
N PHE A 209 -1.61 13.45 12.49
CA PHE A 209 -0.43 13.58 11.65
C PHE A 209 0.87 13.45 12.46
N ILE A 210 1.01 14.14 13.59
CA ILE A 210 2.21 14.06 14.45
C ILE A 210 2.42 12.66 15.01
N ARG A 211 1.34 11.98 15.40
CA ARG A 211 1.40 10.62 15.93
C ARG A 211 1.83 9.62 14.85
N TYR A 212 1.33 9.79 13.61
CA TYR A 212 1.78 9.06 12.43
C TYR A 212 3.28 9.30 12.14
N ARG A 213 3.75 10.55 12.25
CA ARG A 213 5.20 10.83 12.12
C ARG A 213 6.03 10.04 13.13
N ALA A 214 5.53 9.87 14.36
CA ALA A 214 6.19 9.06 15.39
C ALA A 214 6.18 7.57 15.02
N MET A 215 5.06 7.09 14.47
CA MET A 215 4.88 5.73 13.99
C MET A 215 5.93 5.36 12.93
N PHE A 216 6.06 6.17 11.87
CA PHE A 216 7.04 5.91 10.82
C PHE A 216 8.49 6.07 11.29
N ALA A 217 8.76 6.97 12.25
CA ALA A 217 10.07 7.04 12.89
C ALA A 217 10.40 5.77 13.71
N LEU A 218 9.43 5.19 14.42
CA LEU A 218 9.59 3.90 15.10
C LEU A 218 9.80 2.76 14.11
N ARG A 219 9.04 2.73 13.00
CA ARG A 219 9.24 1.77 11.90
C ARG A 219 10.68 1.84 11.39
N ASP A 220 11.17 3.04 11.08
CA ASP A 220 12.53 3.21 10.59
C ASP A 220 13.57 2.80 11.64
N LEU A 221 13.33 3.01 12.94
CA LEU A 221 14.20 2.50 14.03
C LEU A 221 14.12 0.98 14.20
N ALA A 222 13.09 0.33 13.67
CA ALA A 222 12.94 -1.11 13.64
C ALA A 222 13.57 -1.79 12.42
N SER A 223 14.07 -1.00 11.46
CA SER A 223 14.80 -1.51 10.29
C SER A 223 16.25 -1.02 10.28
N PRO A 224 17.22 -1.90 9.96
CA PRO A 224 17.08 -3.35 9.77
C PRO A 224 16.72 -4.13 11.07
N PRO A 225 16.19 -5.37 10.99
CA PRO A 225 15.63 -6.09 12.14
C PRO A 225 16.66 -6.55 13.18
N ASP A 226 17.95 -6.56 12.85
CA ASP A 226 19.05 -6.94 13.74
C ASP A 226 19.54 -5.77 14.63
N LEU A 227 19.00 -4.57 14.45
CA LEU A 227 19.35 -3.41 15.28
C LEU A 227 18.89 -3.59 16.73
N PRO A 228 19.67 -3.10 17.73
CA PRO A 228 19.26 -3.12 19.13
C PRO A 228 17.95 -2.37 19.40
N THR A 229 17.57 -1.43 18.53
CA THR A 229 16.33 -0.66 18.60
C THR A 229 15.13 -1.40 18.05
N ALA A 230 15.30 -2.52 17.32
CA ALA A 230 14.21 -3.13 16.57
C ALA A 230 13.11 -3.72 17.43
N VAL A 231 13.45 -4.63 18.34
CA VAL A 231 12.46 -5.20 19.27
C VAL A 231 11.81 -4.12 20.15
N PRO A 232 12.56 -3.17 20.76
CA PRO A 232 11.94 -2.06 21.50
C PRO A 232 10.97 -1.22 20.65
N ALA A 233 11.33 -0.89 19.41
CA ALA A 233 10.48 -0.10 18.54
C ALA A 233 9.21 -0.86 18.11
N VAL A 234 9.30 -2.16 17.81
CA VAL A 234 8.14 -3.02 17.55
C VAL A 234 7.22 -3.09 18.77
N GLN A 235 7.78 -3.21 19.98
CA GLN A 235 7.00 -3.21 21.22
C GLN A 235 6.33 -1.86 21.50
N ALA A 236 6.99 -0.75 21.17
CA ALA A 236 6.41 0.58 21.26
C ALA A 236 5.24 0.74 20.28
N LEU A 237 5.42 0.34 19.01
CA LEU A 237 4.36 0.32 17.99
C LEU A 237 3.17 -0.54 18.46
N ALA A 238 3.41 -1.71 19.06
CA ALA A 238 2.35 -2.64 19.47
C ALA A 238 1.39 -2.04 20.51
N ARG A 239 1.84 -1.05 21.30
CA ARG A 239 0.98 -0.32 22.23
C ARG A 239 -0.06 0.54 21.51
N GLY A 240 0.23 0.96 20.28
CA GLY A 240 -0.68 1.71 19.42
C GLY A 240 -1.95 0.93 19.04
N LEU A 241 -1.94 -0.41 19.11
CA LEU A 241 -3.15 -1.23 18.91
C LEU A 241 -4.18 -1.09 20.05
N ALA A 242 -3.90 -0.29 21.08
CA ALA A 242 -4.88 0.09 22.10
C ALA A 242 -5.49 1.49 21.87
N ASP A 243 -5.13 2.18 20.78
CA ASP A 243 -5.65 3.51 20.46
C ASP A 243 -7.17 3.50 20.20
N PRO A 244 -7.94 4.54 20.57
CA PRO A 244 -9.35 4.64 20.22
C PRO A 244 -9.65 4.69 18.71
N SER A 245 -8.78 5.27 17.88
CA SER A 245 -9.00 5.37 16.43
C SER A 245 -8.74 4.02 15.75
N ALA A 246 -9.74 3.52 15.03
CA ALA A 246 -9.58 2.30 14.23
C ALA A 246 -8.60 2.51 13.06
N LEU A 247 -8.58 3.70 12.46
CA LEU A 247 -7.64 4.07 11.42
C LEU A 247 -6.19 4.01 11.95
N PHE A 248 -5.94 4.55 13.15
CA PHE A 248 -4.61 4.49 13.76
C PHE A 248 -4.18 3.05 14.06
N ARG A 249 -5.08 2.21 14.58
CA ARG A 249 -4.78 0.79 14.83
C ARG A 249 -4.52 0.00 13.54
N HIS A 250 -5.25 0.31 12.48
CA HIS A 250 -5.03 -0.24 11.14
C HIS A 250 -3.61 0.10 10.66
N GLU A 251 -3.21 1.37 10.74
CA GLU A 251 -1.87 1.80 10.30
C GLU A 251 -0.75 1.10 11.08
N ILE A 252 -0.94 0.85 12.38
CA ILE A 252 0.03 0.06 13.17
C ILE A 252 0.18 -1.36 12.62
N ALA A 253 -0.92 -2.00 12.25
CA ALA A 253 -0.89 -3.33 11.64
C ALA A 253 -0.21 -3.29 10.25
N PHE A 254 -0.49 -2.28 9.43
CA PHE A 254 0.17 -2.07 8.13
C PHE A 254 1.69 -1.94 8.29
N VAL A 255 2.13 -1.09 9.23
CA VAL A 255 3.55 -0.90 9.55
C VAL A 255 4.21 -2.21 10.01
N PHE A 256 3.50 -3.09 10.73
CA PHE A 256 4.02 -4.40 11.07
C PHE A 256 4.17 -5.32 9.86
N GLY A 257 3.23 -5.28 8.92
CA GLY A 257 3.35 -5.99 7.64
C GLY A 257 4.57 -5.53 6.84
N GLN A 258 4.85 -4.22 6.81
CA GLN A 258 6.06 -3.70 6.18
C GLN A 258 7.33 -4.18 6.87
N LEU A 259 7.36 -4.16 8.21
CA LEU A 259 8.53 -4.56 8.98
C LEU A 259 8.85 -6.05 8.87
N SER A 260 7.83 -6.90 8.67
CA SER A 260 7.93 -8.36 8.74
C SER A 260 8.79 -8.85 9.91
N HIS A 261 8.66 -8.19 11.08
CA HIS A 261 9.46 -8.51 12.25
C HIS A 261 8.69 -9.47 13.17
N PRO A 262 9.24 -10.66 13.53
CA PRO A 262 8.51 -11.69 14.30
C PRO A 262 7.98 -11.25 15.67
N ALA A 263 8.65 -10.31 16.33
CA ALA A 263 8.17 -9.67 17.56
C ALA A 263 6.76 -9.01 17.45
N SER A 264 6.25 -8.77 16.24
CA SER A 264 4.89 -8.24 16.00
C SER A 264 3.79 -9.32 16.02
N ILE A 265 4.14 -10.61 15.84
CA ILE A 265 3.19 -11.72 15.71
C ILE A 265 2.18 -11.79 16.87
N PRO A 266 2.59 -11.65 18.16
CA PRO A 266 1.63 -11.70 19.26
C PRO A 266 0.58 -10.59 19.18
N ALA A 267 0.98 -9.38 18.77
CA ALA A 267 0.12 -8.22 18.64
C ALA A 267 -0.86 -8.37 17.45
N LEU A 268 -0.35 -8.80 16.29
CA LEU A 268 -1.17 -9.06 15.10
C LEU A 268 -2.18 -10.19 15.35
N THR A 269 -1.75 -11.28 15.99
CA THR A 269 -2.62 -12.41 16.34
C THR A 269 -3.74 -11.97 17.28
N ALA A 270 -3.44 -11.12 18.27
CA ALA A 270 -4.44 -10.58 19.18
C ALA A 270 -5.47 -9.70 18.46
N ALA A 271 -5.02 -8.84 17.54
CA ALA A 271 -5.89 -7.98 16.74
C ALA A 271 -6.82 -8.80 15.83
N LEU A 272 -6.29 -9.74 15.05
CA LEU A 272 -7.08 -10.61 14.17
C LEU A 272 -8.10 -11.47 14.95
N SER A 273 -7.68 -11.97 16.13
CA SER A 273 -8.52 -12.83 16.98
C SER A 273 -9.60 -12.09 17.76
N ASN A 274 -9.52 -10.76 17.87
CA ASN A 274 -10.56 -9.98 18.54
C ASN A 274 -11.77 -9.80 17.60
N THR A 275 -12.83 -10.59 17.77
CA THR A 275 -14.02 -10.52 16.90
C THR A 275 -14.86 -9.25 17.08
N GLU A 276 -14.57 -8.46 18.11
CA GLU A 276 -15.17 -7.16 18.40
C GLU A 276 -14.32 -5.99 17.87
N GLU A 277 -13.13 -6.26 17.32
CA GLU A 277 -12.30 -5.28 16.64
C GLU A 277 -12.93 -4.86 15.29
N ALA A 278 -12.67 -3.63 14.87
CA ALA A 278 -13.06 -3.10 13.58
C ALA A 278 -12.50 -3.98 12.45
N SER A 279 -13.34 -4.27 11.45
CA SER A 279 -12.97 -5.10 10.31
C SER A 279 -11.72 -4.58 9.58
N MET A 280 -11.55 -3.25 9.52
CA MET A 280 -10.35 -2.62 8.95
C MET A 280 -9.04 -3.05 9.66
N VAL A 281 -9.03 -3.01 11.00
CA VAL A 281 -7.84 -3.41 11.76
C VAL A 281 -7.58 -4.92 11.62
N ARG A 282 -8.66 -5.72 11.57
CA ARG A 282 -8.55 -7.18 11.48
C ARG A 282 -8.03 -7.67 10.13
N HIS A 283 -8.44 -7.06 9.02
CA HIS A 283 -7.92 -7.47 7.71
C HIS A 283 -6.45 -7.10 7.60
N GLU A 284 -6.05 -5.91 8.06
CA GLU A 284 -4.68 -5.45 7.99
C GLU A 284 -3.77 -6.33 8.85
N ALA A 285 -4.26 -6.74 10.02
CA ALA A 285 -3.57 -7.72 10.84
C ALA A 285 -3.41 -9.09 10.16
N ALA A 286 -4.39 -9.53 9.36
CA ALA A 286 -4.29 -10.76 8.59
C ALA A 286 -3.27 -10.64 7.44
N GLU A 287 -3.22 -9.51 6.74
CA GLU A 287 -2.24 -9.28 5.67
C GLU A 287 -0.83 -9.18 6.21
N ALA A 288 -0.63 -8.43 7.30
CA ALA A 288 0.65 -8.36 7.98
C ALA A 288 1.16 -9.72 8.47
N LEU A 289 0.26 -10.58 8.96
CA LEU A 289 0.60 -11.98 9.27
C LEU A 289 0.98 -12.77 8.01
N GLY A 290 0.33 -12.53 6.87
CA GLY A 290 0.72 -13.14 5.59
C GLY A 290 2.17 -12.85 5.19
N SER A 291 2.65 -11.62 5.43
CA SER A 291 4.05 -11.20 5.22
C SER A 291 5.06 -11.82 6.20
N LEU A 292 4.58 -12.55 7.20
CA LEU A 292 5.36 -13.31 8.20
C LEU A 292 5.14 -14.83 8.02
N GLY A 293 4.70 -15.26 6.84
CA GLY A 293 4.14 -16.60 6.61
C GLY A 293 5.07 -17.79 6.89
N ASP A 294 6.39 -17.58 6.93
CA ASP A 294 7.39 -18.60 7.27
C ASP A 294 7.61 -18.80 8.77
N GLU A 295 7.09 -17.89 9.60
CA GLU A 295 7.19 -17.95 11.06
C GLU A 295 6.21 -18.99 11.66
N GLU A 296 6.69 -19.69 12.71
CA GLU A 296 5.96 -20.80 13.30
C GLU A 296 4.58 -20.38 13.84
N GLY A 297 3.52 -21.06 13.38
CA GLY A 297 2.14 -20.87 13.85
C GLY A 297 1.37 -19.72 13.20
N VAL A 298 1.99 -18.95 12.29
CA VAL A 298 1.31 -17.89 11.53
C VAL A 298 0.25 -18.48 10.60
N GLU A 299 0.61 -19.46 9.77
CA GLU A 299 -0.31 -20.12 8.84
C GLU A 299 -1.51 -20.76 9.57
N ASP A 300 -1.25 -21.45 10.68
CA ASP A 300 -2.29 -22.05 11.53
C ASP A 300 -3.22 -21.01 12.16
N THR A 301 -2.71 -19.81 12.43
CA THR A 301 -3.51 -18.68 12.92
C THR A 301 -4.42 -18.16 11.82
N LEU A 302 -3.88 -17.89 10.63
CA LEU A 302 -4.65 -17.42 9.47
C LEU A 302 -5.80 -18.38 9.12
N LYS A 303 -5.52 -19.70 9.06
CA LYS A 303 -6.52 -20.74 8.73
C LYS A 303 -7.76 -20.72 9.62
N LYS A 304 -7.67 -20.23 10.87
CA LYS A 304 -8.82 -20.12 11.78
C LYS A 304 -9.88 -19.13 11.28
N PHE A 305 -9.51 -18.19 10.41
CA PHE A 305 -10.35 -17.08 9.96
C PHE A 305 -10.81 -17.20 8.49
N LEU A 306 -10.58 -18.35 7.83
CA LEU A 306 -11.09 -18.65 6.48
C LEU A 306 -12.63 -18.57 6.36
N HIS A 307 -13.32 -18.71 7.48
CA HIS A 307 -14.78 -18.66 7.57
C HIS A 307 -15.27 -17.56 8.54
N ASP A 308 -14.47 -16.50 8.71
CA ASP A 308 -14.84 -15.35 9.55
C ASP A 308 -16.18 -14.73 9.13
N LYS A 309 -16.89 -14.08 10.05
CA LYS A 309 -18.16 -13.39 9.75
C LYS A 309 -17.95 -12.25 8.74
N GLU A 310 -16.83 -11.54 8.85
CA GLU A 310 -16.51 -10.39 8.02
C GLU A 310 -15.93 -10.84 6.67
N LYS A 311 -16.52 -10.35 5.57
CA LYS A 311 -16.07 -10.72 4.23
C LYS A 311 -14.63 -10.28 3.97
N VAL A 312 -14.28 -9.05 4.36
CA VAL A 312 -12.94 -8.49 4.17
C VAL A 312 -11.87 -9.33 4.88
N VAL A 313 -12.15 -9.79 6.10
CA VAL A 313 -11.22 -10.66 6.86
C VAL A 313 -11.02 -12.00 6.16
N ARG A 314 -12.10 -12.64 5.67
CA ARG A 314 -11.98 -13.90 4.90
C ARG A 314 -11.14 -13.70 3.63
N GLU A 315 -11.37 -12.60 2.91
CA GLU A 315 -10.64 -12.27 1.69
C GLU A 315 -9.15 -12.03 1.97
N SER A 316 -8.80 -11.25 3.01
CA SER A 316 -7.40 -11.04 3.39
C SER A 316 -6.72 -12.32 3.83
N VAL A 317 -7.39 -13.19 4.57
CA VAL A 317 -6.81 -14.50 4.95
C VAL A 317 -6.49 -15.34 3.72
N ILE A 318 -7.35 -15.32 2.69
CA ILE A 318 -7.09 -16.04 1.44
C ILE A 318 -5.85 -15.48 0.72
N VAL A 319 -5.73 -14.15 0.65
CA VAL A 319 -4.58 -13.47 0.01
C VAL A 319 -3.30 -13.68 0.83
N ALA A 320 -3.38 -13.57 2.16
CA ALA A 320 -2.28 -13.77 3.09
C ALA A 320 -1.72 -15.20 3.04
N LEU A 321 -2.59 -16.21 2.93
CA LEU A 321 -2.16 -17.60 2.77
C LEU A 321 -1.49 -17.85 1.40
N ASP A 322 -1.97 -17.22 0.33
CA ASP A 322 -1.31 -17.27 -0.99
C ASP A 322 0.07 -16.59 -0.95
N MET A 323 0.20 -15.48 -0.22
CA MET A 323 1.48 -14.81 0.01
C MET A 323 2.44 -15.69 0.83
N ALA A 324 1.98 -16.31 1.91
CA ALA A 324 2.79 -17.21 2.72
C ALA A 324 3.27 -18.45 1.92
N GLU A 325 2.40 -19.01 1.06
CA GLU A 325 2.78 -20.07 0.13
C GLU A 325 3.83 -19.59 -0.88
N PHE A 326 3.68 -18.38 -1.40
CA PHE A 326 4.67 -17.77 -2.30
C PHE A 326 6.04 -17.62 -1.63
N GLU A 327 6.11 -17.01 -0.44
CA GLU A 327 7.36 -16.79 0.30
C GLU A 327 8.05 -18.12 0.63
N SER A 328 7.30 -19.12 1.06
CA SER A 328 7.84 -20.46 1.35
C SER A 328 8.27 -21.23 0.09
N SER A 329 7.72 -20.90 -1.08
CA SER A 329 8.07 -21.57 -2.34
C SER A 329 9.39 -21.09 -2.96
N GLY A 330 9.96 -19.98 -2.47
CA GLY A 330 11.20 -19.39 -2.98
C GLY A 330 11.08 -18.85 -4.42
N GLN A 331 9.87 -18.57 -4.88
CA GLN A 331 9.63 -17.92 -6.17
C GLN A 331 10.19 -16.49 -6.15
N ALA A 332 10.70 -16.03 -7.29
CA ALA A 332 11.40 -14.74 -7.36
C ALA A 332 10.47 -13.52 -7.38
N GLU A 333 9.24 -13.65 -7.92
CA GLU A 333 8.34 -12.53 -8.17
C GLU A 333 6.88 -12.92 -7.90
N TYR A 334 6.23 -12.21 -6.96
CA TYR A 334 4.81 -12.42 -6.64
C TYR A 334 3.90 -11.87 -7.74
N ALA A 335 4.28 -10.74 -8.33
CA ALA A 335 3.59 -10.13 -9.47
C ALA A 335 3.91 -10.89 -10.77
N LEU A 336 2.93 -10.94 -11.67
CA LEU A 336 3.13 -11.44 -13.04
C LEU A 336 3.97 -10.40 -13.81
N ILE A 337 5.30 -10.48 -13.76
CA ILE A 337 6.14 -9.57 -14.54
C ILE A 337 6.17 -10.05 -16.00
N PRO A 338 5.87 -9.20 -16.99
CA PRO A 338 5.74 -9.63 -18.39
C PRO A 338 7.04 -10.20 -18.99
N GLU A 339 8.20 -9.84 -18.45
CA GLU A 339 9.51 -10.30 -18.93
C GLU A 339 9.81 -11.75 -18.56
N SER A 340 9.32 -12.26 -17.42
CA SER A 340 9.57 -13.63 -16.97
C SER A 340 8.73 -14.69 -17.71
N ALA A 341 7.64 -14.28 -18.37
CA ALA A 341 6.84 -15.16 -19.23
C ALA A 341 7.59 -15.66 -20.48
N LYS A 342 8.65 -14.98 -20.92
CA LYS A 342 9.52 -15.46 -22.02
C LYS A 342 10.57 -16.48 -21.56
N ALA A 343 10.97 -16.46 -20.30
CA ALA A 343 11.98 -17.39 -19.76
C ALA A 343 11.38 -18.75 -19.37
N ALA A 344 10.11 -18.80 -18.97
CA ALA A 344 9.41 -20.04 -18.64
C ALA A 344 8.95 -20.85 -19.88
N ALA A 345 9.08 -20.28 -21.08
CA ALA A 345 8.67 -20.88 -22.35
C ALA A 345 9.86 -21.25 -23.27
N ALA A 346 11.09 -21.20 -22.77
CA ALA A 346 12.32 -21.53 -23.52
C ALA A 346 12.94 -22.86 -23.09
#